data_AF-X1QDJ9-F1
#
_entry.id   AF-X1QDJ9-F1
#
_cell.length_a   1.000
_cell.length_b   1.000
_cell.length_c   1.000
_cell.angle_alpha   90.00
_cell.angle_beta   90.00
_cell.angle_gamma   90.00
#
_symmetry.space_group_name_H-M   'P 1'
#
loop_
_entity.id
_entity.type
_entity.pdbx_description
1 polymer ?
#
loop_
_entity_poly.entity_id
_entity_poly.type
_entity_poly.pdbx_seq_one_letter_code
_entity_poly.pdbx_strand_id
1 'polypeptide(L)' 'NILVKNIRKLPELTNTERGIVCLLGTVFDGEEPSISKIALKARMDYRVVEKAIRGLREKGIIE' A
#
# COMPACT_ATOMS: atom_id res chain seq x y z
N ASN A 1 -1.78 -11.99 -5.20
CA ASN A 1 -0.86 -10.87 -5.40
C ASN A 1 -1.58 -9.62 -5.94
N ILE A 2 -1.60 -8.55 -5.13
CA ILE A 2 -2.23 -7.26 -5.43
C ILE A 2 -1.61 -6.50 -6.61
N LEU A 3 -0.30 -6.64 -6.83
CA LEU A 3 0.43 -5.90 -7.87
C LEU A 3 0.01 -6.35 -9.26
N VAL A 4 -0.06 -7.67 -9.46
CA VAL A 4 -0.49 -8.27 -10.75
C VAL A 4 -1.93 -7.88 -11.07
N LYS A 5 -2.83 -7.94 -10.07
CA LYS A 5 -4.25 -7.58 -10.23
C LYS A 5 -4.45 -6.11 -10.60
N ASN A 6 -3.57 -5.22 -10.16
CA ASN A 6 -3.71 -3.78 -10.30
C ASN A 6 -2.65 -3.13 -11.21
N ILE A 7 -1.93 -3.91 -12.02
CA ILE A 7 -0.75 -3.43 -12.77
C ILE A 7 -1.04 -2.21 -13.65
N ARG A 8 -2.25 -2.11 -14.21
CA ARG A 8 -2.69 -0.97 -15.04
C ARG A 8 -2.95 0.31 -14.26
N LYS A 9 -3.26 0.19 -12.96
CA LYS A 9 -3.53 1.33 -12.07
C LYS A 9 -2.27 1.85 -11.36
N LEU A 10 -1.18 1.05 -11.32
CA LEU A 10 0.07 1.44 -10.66
C LEU A 10 0.66 2.77 -11.15
N PRO A 11 0.58 3.13 -12.45
CA PRO A 11 1.06 4.44 -12.92
C PRO A 11 0.31 5.64 -12.33
N GLU A 12 -0.95 5.47 -11.93
CA GLU A 12 -1.82 6.53 -11.40
C GLU A 12 -1.55 6.81 -9.91
N LEU A 13 -0.74 5.97 -9.27
CA LEU A 13 -0.40 6.08 -7.86
C LEU A 13 0.71 7.10 -7.62
N THR A 14 0.61 7.83 -6.51
CA THR A 14 1.73 8.61 -5.97
C THR A 14 2.90 7.70 -5.60
N ASN A 15 4.10 8.28 -5.45
CA ASN A 15 5.28 7.52 -5.06
C ASN A 15 5.10 6.80 -3.72
N THR A 16 4.42 7.44 -2.75
CA THR A 16 4.12 6.83 -1.45
C THR A 16 3.16 5.65 -1.60
N GLU A 17 2.06 5.82 -2.34
CA GLU A 17 1.10 4.72 -2.59
C GLU A 17 1.77 3.56 -3.32
N ARG A 18 2.65 3.84 -4.30
CA ARG A 18 3.47 2.83 -5.00
C ARG A 18 4.38 2.06 -4.04
N GLY A 19 5.04 2.77 -3.11
CA GLY A 19 5.87 2.13 -2.10
C GLY A 19 5.07 1.23 -1.17
N ILE A 20 3.92 1.72 -0.69
CA ILE A 20 3.05 0.97 0.22
C ILE A 20 2.42 -0.24 -0.48
N VAL A 21 1.89 -0.10 -1.70
CA VAL A 21 1.28 -1.23 -2.43
C VAL A 21 2.32 -2.30 -2.78
N CYS A 22 3.56 -1.90 -3.08
CA CYS A 22 4.66 -2.83 -3.29
C CYS A 22 4.97 -3.61 -2.02
N LEU A 23 5.04 -2.93 -0.87
CA LEU A 23 5.28 -3.58 0.42
C LEU A 23 4.16 -4.56 0.78
N LEU A 24 2.90 -4.18 0.57
CA LEU A 24 1.74 -5.05 0.77
C LEU A 24 1.76 -6.27 -0.15
N GLY A 25 2.13 -6.09 -1.42
CA GLY A 25 2.16 -7.17 -2.40
C GLY A 25 3.40 -8.06 -2.39
N THR A 26 4.36 -7.80 -1.50
CA THR A 26 5.62 -8.56 -1.42
C THR A 26 5.89 -9.04 0.00
N VAL A 27 6.08 -8.11 0.95
CA VAL A 27 6.43 -8.41 2.34
C VAL A 27 5.22 -8.94 3.11
N PHE A 28 4.03 -8.46 2.78
CA PHE A 28 2.78 -8.81 3.48
C PHE A 28 1.78 -9.53 2.56
N ASP A 29 2.24 -10.19 1.48
CA ASP A 29 1.31 -10.87 0.55
C ASP A 29 0.56 -11.97 1.29
N GLY A 30 -0.77 -11.87 1.33
CA GLY A 30 -1.64 -12.78 2.09
C GLY A 30 -1.78 -12.47 3.58
N GLU A 31 -1.18 -11.38 4.08
CA GLU A 31 -1.40 -10.87 5.44
C GLU A 31 -2.34 -9.66 5.46
N GLU A 32 -2.97 -9.40 6.62
CA GLU A 32 -3.65 -8.14 6.92
C GLU A 32 -2.85 -7.33 7.96
N PRO A 33 -1.75 -6.67 7.55
CA PRO A 33 -0.92 -5.93 8.48
C PRO A 33 -1.63 -4.67 8.99
N SER A 34 -1.46 -4.35 10.27
CA SER A 34 -1.90 -3.07 10.82
C SER A 34 -1.09 -1.90 10.23
N ILE A 35 -1.69 -0.70 10.17
CA ILE A 35 -1.01 0.52 9.71
C ILE A 35 0.32 0.74 10.44
N SER A 36 0.35 0.50 11.76
CA SER A 36 1.58 0.63 12.56
C SER A 36 2.66 -0.37 12.13
N LYS A 37 2.30 -1.62 11.80
CA LYS A 37 3.26 -2.63 11.29
C LYS A 37 3.82 -2.21 9.93
N ILE A 38 2.97 -1.68 9.05
CA ILE A 38 3.37 -1.14 7.74
C ILE A 38 4.31 0.06 7.93
N ALA A 39 3.95 1.01 8.78
CA ALA A 39 4.73 2.21 9.06
C ALA A 39 6.12 1.89 9.62
N LEU A 40 6.19 0.95 10.57
CA LEU A 40 7.46 0.46 11.10
C LEU A 40 8.33 -0.17 10.00
N LYS A 41 7.74 -1.02 9.16
CA LYS A 41 8.47 -1.71 8.09
C LYS A 41 8.92 -0.76 6.98
N ALA A 42 8.08 0.22 6.64
CA ALA A 42 8.36 1.26 5.65
C ALA A 42 9.29 2.37 6.19
N ARG A 43 9.54 2.42 7.50
CA ARG A 43 10.23 3.52 8.20
C ARG A 43 9.60 4.88 7.88
N MET A 44 8.27 4.93 7.88
CA MET A 44 7.48 6.13 7.57
C MET A 44 6.63 6.56 8.76
N ASP A 45 6.27 7.85 8.84
CA ASP A 45 5.27 8.34 9.78
C ASP A 45 3.93 7.64 9.51
N TYR A 46 3.26 7.18 10.57
CA TYR A 46 2.01 6.44 10.47
C TYR A 46 0.91 7.21 9.71
N ARG A 47 0.88 8.54 9.80
CA ARG A 47 -0.09 9.42 9.11
C ARG A 47 0.13 9.41 7.60
N VAL A 48 1.38 9.29 7.17
CA VAL A 48 1.73 9.17 5.75
C VAL A 48 1.25 7.83 5.20
N VAL A 49 1.46 6.75 5.97
CA VAL A 49 0.97 5.41 5.61
C VAL A 49 -0.56 5.36 5.60
N GLU A 50 -1.21 5.89 6.63
CA GLU A 50 -2.67 5.96 6.71
C GLU A 50 -3.28 6.71 5.51
N LYS A 51 -2.70 7.86 5.14
CA LYS A 51 -3.11 8.61 3.96
C LYS A 51 -2.94 7.80 2.67
N ALA A 52 -1.82 7.08 2.53
CA ALA A 52 -1.57 6.22 1.37
C ALA A 52 -2.55 5.05 1.29
N ILE A 53 -2.83 4.38 2.42
CA ILE A 53 -3.81 3.29 2.50
C ILE A 53 -5.20 3.80 2.12
N ARG A 54 -5.62 4.96 2.63
CA ARG A 54 -6.88 5.58 2.22
C ARG A 54 -6.91 5.86 0.72
N GLY A 55 -5.86 6.43 0.16
CA GLY A 55 -5.76 6.72 -1.28
C GLY A 55 -5.77 5.47 -2.16
N LEU A 56 -5.23 4.34 -1.67
CA LEU A 56 -5.31 3.04 -2.34
C LEU A 56 -6.72 2.43 -2.29
N ARG A 57 -7.47 2.61 -1.19
CA ARG A 57 -8.88 2.21 -1.06
C ARG A 57 -9.78 3.00 -2.00
N GLU A 58 -9.63 4.32 -2.04
CA GLU A 58 -10.38 5.20 -2.93
C GLU A 58 -10.18 4.83 -4.42
N LYS A 59 -9.01 4.29 -4.78
CA LYS A 59 -8.68 3.81 -6.13
C LYS A 59 -9.08 2.36 -6.39
N GLY A 60 -9.66 1.68 -5.41
CA GLY A 60 -10.07 0.27 -5.48
C GLY A 60 -8.91 -0.67 -5.79
N ILE A 61 -7.76 -0.44 -5.14
CA ILE A 61 -6.57 -1.30 -5.23
C ILE A 61 -6.50 -2.27 -4.05
N ILE A 62 -6.91 -1.79 -2.87
CA ILE A 62 -7.10 -2.57 -1.64
C ILE A 62 -8.52 -2.33 -1.11
N GLU A 63 -8.97 -3.24 -0.25
CA GLU A 63 -10.23 -3.14 0.49
C GLU A 63 -10.10 -2.26 1.75
#